data_AF-A0A1V4JPY9-F1
#
_entry.id   AF-A0A1V4JPY9-F1
#
_cell.length_a   1.000
_cell.length_b   1.000
_cell.length_c   1.000
_cell.angle_alpha   90.00
_cell.angle_beta   90.00
_cell.angle_gamma   90.00
#
_symmetry.space_group_name_H-M   'P 1'
#
loop_
_entity.id
_entity.type
_entity.pdbx_description
1 polymer ?
#
loop_
_entity_poly.entity_id
_entity_poly.type
_entity_poly.pdbx_seq_one_letter_code
_entity_poly.pdbx_strand_id
1 'polypeptide(L)'
;MAEAAGSGAGGSPEPGTGTGGGWRRPHGPLQRYYGPSAAETAEAAPDPADINGPHFDPEVFLNKLLAREAALGREIRALDSDMQTLLYENYNKFISATDTIRKMKVDFRRMEAEMDDLAANMAAISTSSARVSAALQDRHRRGAQLAGTARGRGGRAGVRG
;
A
#
# COMPACT_ATOMS: atom_id res chain seq x y z
N MET A 1 -53.51 -8.71 24.79
CA MET A 1 -53.28 -9.58 25.96
C MET A 1 -52.38 -8.77 26.89
N ALA A 2 -52.81 -8.13 27.97
CA ALA A 2 -54.00 -8.17 28.84
C ALA A 2 -54.41 -6.70 29.17
N GLU A 3 -55.67 -6.33 29.45
CA GLU A 3 -56.45 -6.52 30.71
C GLU A 3 -55.62 -6.30 31.99
N ALA A 4 -56.07 -5.65 33.06
CA ALA A 4 -57.31 -4.98 33.46
C ALA A 4 -57.08 -4.34 34.85
N ALA A 5 -57.99 -3.46 35.27
CA ALA A 5 -58.41 -3.17 36.66
C ALA A 5 -57.33 -2.64 37.64
N GLY A 6 -57.61 -1.88 38.70
CA GLY A 6 -58.80 -1.41 39.39
C GLY A 6 -58.26 -0.77 40.69
N SER A 7 -58.70 0.44 41.05
CA SER A 7 -59.58 0.73 42.21
C SER A 7 -59.02 0.45 43.63
N GLY A 8 -59.20 1.44 44.52
CA GLY A 8 -59.21 1.27 45.99
C GLY A 8 -58.10 2.04 46.71
N ALA A 9 -58.29 3.27 47.19
CA ALA A 9 -59.11 3.73 48.32
C ALA A 9 -58.43 3.60 49.70
N GLY A 10 -58.32 4.73 50.39
CA GLY A 10 -58.53 4.82 51.85
C GLY A 10 -57.30 5.06 52.72
N GLY A 11 -57.28 6.20 53.43
CA GLY A 11 -56.56 6.30 54.71
C GLY A 11 -55.92 7.65 55.05
N SER A 12 -56.72 8.69 55.29
CA SER A 12 -56.37 9.82 56.19
C SER A 12 -56.48 9.35 57.66
N PRO A 13 -55.88 9.97 58.71
CA PRO A 13 -55.83 11.44 58.93
C PRO A 13 -54.56 12.03 59.60
N GLU A 14 -54.54 13.38 59.60
CA GLU A 14 -53.65 14.35 60.23
C GLU A 14 -53.78 14.39 61.79
N PRO A 15 -53.27 15.38 62.59
CA PRO A 15 -52.49 16.60 62.26
C PRO A 15 -51.36 17.00 63.24
N GLY A 16 -50.50 17.92 62.79
CA GLY A 16 -49.56 18.67 63.63
C GLY A 16 -49.41 20.10 63.12
N THR A 17 -50.06 21.03 63.82
CA THR A 17 -50.15 22.46 63.51
C THR A 17 -48.85 23.20 63.84
N GLY A 18 -48.44 24.11 62.96
CA GLY A 18 -47.29 24.99 63.17
C GLY A 18 -47.24 26.11 62.15
N THR A 19 -47.97 27.18 62.44
CA THR A 19 -48.12 28.41 61.64
C THR A 19 -46.81 29.21 61.58
N GLY A 20 -46.38 29.57 60.36
CA GLY A 20 -45.29 30.51 60.13
C GLY A 20 -45.26 30.95 58.67
N GLY A 21 -45.83 32.13 58.39
CA GLY A 21 -45.89 32.71 57.05
C GLY A 21 -44.54 33.21 56.56
N GLY A 22 -44.24 32.97 55.28
CA GLY A 22 -43.04 33.47 54.61
C GLY A 22 -42.95 32.97 53.19
N TRP A 23 -43.50 33.74 52.25
CA TRP A 23 -43.25 33.77 50.80
C TRP A 23 -42.82 32.44 50.14
N ARG A 24 -43.80 31.67 49.66
CA ARG A 24 -43.57 30.64 48.64
C ARG A 24 -43.05 31.34 47.38
N ARG A 25 -41.75 31.23 47.09
CA ARG A 25 -41.23 31.52 45.73
C ARG A 25 -41.77 30.43 44.81
N PRO A 26 -42.43 30.76 43.69
CA PRO A 26 -42.77 29.74 42.70
C PRO A 26 -41.45 29.28 42.08
N HIS A 27 -40.98 28.10 42.47
CA HIS A 27 -39.86 27.42 41.82
C HIS A 27 -40.31 27.02 40.41
N GLY A 28 -40.18 27.95 39.47
CA GLY A 28 -40.51 27.73 38.08
C GLY A 28 -39.62 26.67 37.44
N PRO A 29 -40.08 26.01 36.38
CA PRO A 29 -39.30 25.02 35.62
C PRO A 29 -37.96 25.57 35.15
N LEU A 30 -37.84 26.89 34.99
CA LEU A 30 -36.62 27.59 34.57
C LEU A 30 -35.49 27.55 35.61
N GLN A 31 -35.76 27.32 36.90
CA GLN A 31 -34.70 27.15 37.90
C GLN A 31 -33.92 25.83 37.69
N ARG A 32 -34.54 24.82 37.08
CA ARG A 32 -33.89 23.55 36.70
C ARG A 32 -33.01 23.67 35.46
N TYR A 33 -33.24 24.72 34.66
CA TYR A 33 -32.50 24.97 33.42
C TYR A 33 -31.43 26.08 33.56
N TYR A 34 -31.58 26.99 34.53
CA TYR A 34 -30.67 28.14 34.71
C TYR A 34 -30.17 28.34 36.14
N GLY A 35 -30.49 27.46 37.09
CA GLY A 35 -29.80 27.43 38.39
C GLY A 35 -28.52 26.59 38.25
N PRO A 36 -27.38 27.00 38.83
CA PRO A 36 -26.18 26.16 38.82
C PRO A 36 -26.59 24.82 39.40
N SER A 37 -26.47 23.76 38.59
CA SER A 37 -26.86 22.44 39.06
C SER A 37 -25.94 22.14 40.24
N ALA A 38 -26.48 21.77 41.40
CA ALA A 38 -25.67 21.30 42.52
C ALA A 38 -24.89 20.00 42.18
N ALA A 39 -24.99 19.53 40.94
CA ALA A 39 -24.23 18.45 40.33
C ALA A 39 -23.01 18.94 39.51
N GLU A 40 -22.86 20.24 39.26
CA GLU A 40 -21.70 20.84 38.56
C GLU A 40 -20.61 21.36 39.52
N THR A 41 -20.75 21.14 40.82
CA THR A 41 -19.64 21.24 41.79
C THR A 41 -19.32 19.87 42.38
N ALA A 42 -19.34 18.83 41.55
CA ALA A 42 -18.31 17.81 41.73
C ALA A 42 -17.01 18.48 41.29
N GLU A 43 -16.38 19.24 42.20
CA GLU A 43 -14.98 19.61 42.06
C GLU A 43 -14.26 18.31 41.70
N ALA A 44 -13.74 18.23 40.47
CA ALA A 44 -12.73 17.24 40.15
C ALA A 44 -11.70 17.34 41.29
N ALA A 45 -11.40 16.21 41.94
CA ALA A 45 -10.45 16.19 43.04
C ALA A 45 -9.23 17.03 42.61
N PRO A 46 -8.84 18.05 43.40
CA PRO A 46 -7.86 19.04 42.96
C PRO A 46 -6.60 18.30 42.54
N ASP A 47 -6.11 18.53 41.31
CA ASP A 47 -4.92 17.82 40.81
C ASP A 47 -3.73 18.24 41.70
N PRO A 48 -3.15 17.31 42.47
CA PRO A 48 -2.02 17.64 43.34
C PRO A 48 -0.77 18.04 42.54
N ALA A 49 -0.74 17.87 41.22
CA ALA A 49 0.35 18.34 40.37
C ALA A 49 0.10 19.68 39.67
N ASP A 50 -1.03 20.35 39.94
CA ASP A 50 -1.27 21.69 39.40
C ASP A 50 -0.44 22.72 40.19
N ILE A 51 0.56 23.32 39.53
CA ILE A 51 1.48 24.32 40.12
C ILE A 51 0.72 25.55 40.65
N ASN A 52 -0.44 25.88 40.05
CA ASN A 52 -1.24 27.03 40.46
C ASN A 52 -2.41 26.62 41.37
N GLY A 53 -2.55 25.33 41.67
CA GLY A 53 -3.64 24.78 42.44
C GLY A 53 -3.45 24.96 43.95
N PRO A 54 -4.53 25.10 44.74
CA PRO A 54 -4.45 25.27 46.18
C PRO A 54 -3.94 24.02 46.95
N HIS A 55 -3.83 22.88 46.26
CA HIS A 55 -3.41 21.58 46.83
C HIS A 55 -2.13 21.04 46.17
N PHE A 56 -1.26 21.92 45.68
CA PHE A 56 0.00 21.54 45.04
C PHE A 56 0.89 20.68 45.96
N ASP A 57 1.27 19.51 45.45
CA ASP A 57 2.23 18.59 46.05
C ASP A 57 3.50 18.55 45.18
N PRO A 58 4.62 19.12 45.66
CA PRO A 58 5.89 19.12 44.95
C PRO A 58 6.40 17.73 44.58
N GLU A 59 6.18 16.71 45.44
CA GLU A 59 6.68 15.36 45.20
C GLU A 59 5.91 14.69 44.05
N VAL A 60 4.57 14.84 44.02
CA VAL A 60 3.74 14.29 42.94
C VAL A 60 4.05 14.99 41.61
N PHE A 61 4.20 16.31 41.61
CA PHE A 61 4.59 17.04 40.41
C PHE A 61 5.97 16.63 39.89
N LEU A 62 6.96 16.53 40.78
CA LEU A 62 8.32 16.10 40.40
C LEU A 62 8.33 14.66 39.88
N ASN A 63 7.59 13.75 40.51
CA ASN A 63 7.46 12.37 40.03
C ASN A 63 6.80 12.29 38.65
N LYS A 64 5.74 13.08 38.40
CA LYS A 64 5.13 13.19 37.07
C LYS A 64 6.13 13.75 36.03
N LEU A 65 6.92 14.76 36.41
CA LEU A 65 7.93 15.35 35.53
C LEU A 65 9.07 14.37 35.20
N LEU A 66 9.60 13.65 36.19
CA LEU A 66 10.61 12.61 36.00
C LEU A 66 10.07 11.44 35.17
N ALA A 67 8.83 11.02 35.41
CA ALA A 67 8.18 10.00 34.59
C ALA A 67 8.02 10.45 33.13
N ARG A 68 7.70 11.73 32.91
CA ARG A 68 7.61 12.33 31.57
C ARG A 68 8.97 12.43 30.90
N GLU A 69 10.01 12.83 31.63
CA GLU A 69 11.40 12.88 31.14
C GLU A 69 11.89 11.49 30.73
N ALA A 70 11.67 10.47 31.56
CA ALA A 70 11.97 9.08 31.24
C ALA A 70 11.15 8.54 30.05
N ALA A 71 9.90 8.97 29.89
CA ALA A 71 9.07 8.61 28.72
C ALA A 71 9.62 9.23 27.44
N LEU A 72 9.90 10.54 27.44
CA LEU A 72 10.51 11.23 26.30
C LEU A 72 11.88 10.63 25.94
N GLY A 73 12.69 10.28 26.95
CA GLY A 73 13.96 9.60 26.72
C GLY A 73 13.80 8.23 26.05
N ARG A 74 12.71 7.51 26.30
CA ARG A 74 12.41 6.25 25.59
C ARG A 74 11.91 6.51 24.17
N GLU A 75 11.04 7.49 23.98
CA GLU A 75 10.52 7.89 22.66
C GLU A 75 11.66 8.34 21.72
N ILE A 76 12.62 9.12 22.21
CA ILE A 76 13.79 9.55 21.42
C ILE A 76 14.59 8.34 20.92
N ARG A 77 14.84 7.36 21.80
CA ARG A 77 15.59 6.14 21.43
C ARG A 77 14.81 5.26 20.45
N ALA A 78 13.49 5.16 20.61
CA ALA A 78 12.64 4.44 19.69
C ALA A 78 12.66 5.10 18.30
N LEU A 79 12.51 6.43 18.25
CA LEU A 79 12.55 7.19 17.00
C LEU A 79 13.91 7.06 16.29
N ASP A 80 15.02 7.07 17.03
CA ASP A 80 16.35 6.83 16.46
C ASP A 80 16.45 5.42 15.86
N SER A 81 16.00 4.38 16.58
CA SER A 81 15.96 3.00 16.07
C SER A 81 15.09 2.87 14.80
N ASP A 82 13.93 3.51 14.78
CA ASP A 82 13.02 3.50 13.63
C ASP A 82 13.65 4.22 12.43
N MET A 83 14.28 5.36 12.67
CA MET A 83 15.02 6.10 11.65
C MET A 83 16.15 5.23 11.07
N GLN A 84 16.96 4.58 11.92
CA GLN A 84 18.01 3.68 11.46
C GLN A 84 17.45 2.54 10.60
N THR A 85 16.35 1.92 11.04
CA THR A 85 15.69 0.83 10.30
C THR A 85 15.24 1.30 8.92
N LEU A 86 14.61 2.47 8.84
CA LEU A 86 14.18 3.06 7.56
C LEU A 86 15.37 3.33 6.64
N LEU A 87 16.47 3.88 7.15
CA LEU A 87 17.68 4.11 6.37
C LEU A 87 18.23 2.79 5.83
N TYR A 88 18.37 1.76 6.68
CA TYR A 88 18.87 0.46 6.25
C TYR A 88 17.98 -0.15 5.16
N GLU A 89 16.67 -0.20 5.37
CA GLU A 89 15.75 -0.74 4.37
C GLU A 89 15.80 0.04 3.06
N ASN A 90 15.84 1.36 3.13
CA ASN A 90 15.81 2.23 1.97
C ASN A 90 17.12 2.15 1.17
N TYR A 91 18.27 2.19 1.84
CA TYR A 91 19.57 1.98 1.19
C TYR A 91 19.70 0.58 0.62
N ASN A 92 19.25 -0.47 1.32
CA ASN A 92 19.27 -1.83 0.79
C ASN A 92 18.41 -1.96 -0.47
N LYS A 93 17.23 -1.32 -0.50
CA LYS A 93 16.38 -1.25 -1.70
C LYS A 93 17.08 -0.51 -2.84
N PHE A 94 17.74 0.61 -2.58
CA PHE A 94 18.47 1.36 -3.60
C PHE A 94 19.69 0.62 -4.16
N ILE A 95 20.46 -0.04 -3.29
CA ILE A 95 21.59 -0.87 -3.70
C ILE A 95 21.08 -2.01 -4.58
N SER A 96 20.05 -2.74 -4.13
CA SER A 96 19.46 -3.85 -4.88
C SER A 96 18.87 -3.41 -6.22
N ALA A 97 18.21 -2.25 -6.27
CA ALA A 97 17.68 -1.67 -7.50
C ALA A 97 18.82 -1.31 -8.47
N THR A 98 19.91 -0.71 -7.96
CA THR A 98 21.08 -0.35 -8.76
C THR A 98 21.78 -1.60 -9.32
N ASP A 99 21.90 -2.65 -8.53
CA ASP A 99 22.45 -3.94 -8.98
C ASP A 99 21.55 -4.59 -10.03
N THR A 100 20.23 -4.52 -9.86
CA THR A 100 19.27 -5.00 -10.85
C THR A 100 19.42 -4.24 -12.17
N ILE A 101 19.52 -2.92 -12.14
CA ILE A 101 19.74 -2.09 -13.35
C ILE A 101 21.07 -2.45 -14.01
N ARG A 102 22.14 -2.67 -13.24
CA ARG A 102 23.44 -3.10 -13.76
C ARG A 102 23.34 -4.46 -14.46
N LYS A 103 22.66 -5.42 -13.82
CA LYS A 103 22.42 -6.75 -14.40
C LYS A 103 21.60 -6.64 -15.68
N MET A 104 20.48 -5.91 -15.66
CA MET A 104 19.64 -5.66 -16.84
C MET A 104 20.45 -5.07 -18.01
N LYS A 105 21.38 -4.14 -17.73
CA LYS A 105 22.26 -3.57 -18.76
C LYS A 105 23.19 -4.60 -19.39
N VAL A 106 23.75 -5.50 -18.59
CA VAL A 106 24.61 -6.59 -19.09
C VAL A 106 23.78 -7.58 -19.91
N ASP A 107 22.63 -7.99 -19.39
CA ASP A 107 21.73 -8.93 -20.06
C ASP A 107 21.23 -8.36 -21.40
N PHE A 108 20.91 -7.07 -21.47
CA PHE A 108 20.48 -6.41 -22.70
C PHE A 108 21.59 -6.37 -23.75
N ARG A 109 22.84 -6.07 -23.36
CA ARG A 109 23.98 -6.11 -24.28
C ARG A 109 24.27 -7.51 -24.82
N ARG A 110 24.09 -8.53 -23.97
CA ARG A 110 24.22 -9.92 -24.41
C ARG A 110 23.12 -10.28 -25.41
N MET A 111 21.87 -9.87 -25.14
CA MET A 111 20.74 -10.09 -26.04
C MET A 111 20.96 -9.40 -27.40
N GLU A 112 21.48 -8.17 -27.39
CA GLU A 112 21.85 -7.43 -28.60
C GLU A 112 22.89 -8.21 -29.43
N ALA A 113 23.97 -8.67 -28.80
CA ALA A 113 24.99 -9.47 -29.46
C ALA A 113 24.43 -10.79 -30.03
N GLU A 114 23.58 -11.50 -29.28
CA GLU A 114 22.93 -12.73 -29.74
C GLU A 114 21.98 -12.47 -30.93
N MET A 115 21.30 -11.32 -30.98
CA MET A 115 20.46 -10.91 -32.12
C MET A 115 21.29 -10.56 -33.36
N ASP A 116 22.42 -9.87 -33.18
CA ASP A 116 23.36 -9.58 -34.28
C ASP A 116 23.94 -10.88 -34.86
N ASP A 117 24.34 -11.82 -34.00
CA ASP A 117 24.82 -13.14 -34.41
C ASP A 117 23.74 -13.92 -35.17
N LEU A 118 22.48 -13.86 -34.71
CA LEU A 118 21.36 -14.49 -35.39
C LEU A 118 21.13 -13.88 -36.78
N ALA A 119 21.17 -12.55 -36.90
CA ALA A 119 21.01 -11.85 -38.17
C ALA A 119 22.13 -12.22 -39.15
N ALA A 120 23.37 -12.27 -38.69
CA ALA A 120 24.53 -12.68 -39.49
C ALA A 120 24.37 -14.13 -39.98
N ASN A 121 23.93 -15.04 -39.11
CA ASN A 121 23.68 -16.43 -39.47
C ASN A 121 22.55 -16.56 -40.51
N MET A 122 21.45 -15.82 -40.35
CA MET A 122 20.36 -15.79 -41.34
C MET A 122 20.84 -15.25 -42.69
N ALA A 123 21.67 -14.21 -42.71
CA ALA A 123 22.28 -13.70 -43.94
C ALA A 123 23.20 -14.72 -44.61
N ALA A 124 24.00 -15.46 -43.82
CA ALA A 124 24.85 -16.54 -44.32
C ALA A 124 24.02 -17.69 -44.92
N ILE A 125 22.93 -18.10 -44.25
CA ILE A 125 21.99 -19.12 -44.74
C ILE A 125 21.32 -18.66 -46.04
N SER A 126 20.86 -17.41 -46.11
CA SER A 126 20.26 -16.84 -47.33
C SER A 126 21.25 -16.86 -48.50
N THR A 127 22.48 -16.42 -48.25
CA THR A 127 23.57 -16.43 -49.25
C THR A 127 23.92 -17.85 -49.70
N SER A 128 23.95 -18.81 -48.76
CA SER A 128 24.19 -20.23 -49.07
C SER A 128 23.05 -20.81 -49.92
N SER A 129 21.80 -20.55 -49.54
CA SER A 129 20.60 -20.98 -50.28
C SER A 129 20.56 -20.42 -51.70
N ALA A 130 20.94 -19.15 -51.88
CA ALA A 130 21.05 -18.52 -53.20
C ALA A 130 22.13 -19.18 -54.06
N ARG A 131 23.30 -19.49 -53.47
CA ARG A 131 24.39 -20.20 -54.16
C ARG A 131 23.96 -21.60 -54.60
N VAL A 132 23.33 -22.36 -53.71
CA VAL A 132 22.81 -23.70 -54.02
C VAL A 132 21.75 -23.63 -55.14
N SER A 133 20.83 -22.68 -55.07
CA SER A 133 19.80 -22.48 -56.09
C SER A 133 20.40 -22.15 -57.46
N ALA A 134 21.37 -21.24 -57.50
CA ALA A 134 22.07 -20.88 -58.73
C ALA A 134 22.81 -22.09 -59.35
N ALA A 135 23.52 -22.86 -58.52
CA ALA A 135 24.23 -24.06 -58.98
C ALA A 135 23.27 -25.13 -59.53
N LEU A 136 22.12 -25.34 -58.89
CA LEU A 136 21.09 -26.25 -59.38
C LEU A 136 20.49 -25.77 -60.71
N GLN A 137 20.16 -24.49 -60.85
CA GLN A 137 19.64 -23.93 -62.10
C GLN A 137 20.64 -24.09 -63.25
N ASP A 138 21.91 -23.82 -62.99
CA ASP A 138 22.97 -23.97 -63.98
C ASP A 138 23.16 -25.44 -64.40
N ARG A 139 23.09 -26.38 -63.45
CA ARG A 139 23.12 -27.82 -63.76
C ARG A 139 21.92 -28.25 -64.62
N HIS A 140 20.71 -27.75 -64.34
CA HIS A 140 19.52 -28.03 -65.16
C HIS A 140 19.66 -27.46 -66.57
N ARG A 141 20.17 -26.23 -66.72
CA ARG A 141 20.43 -25.61 -68.03
C ARG A 141 21.42 -26.45 -68.85
N ARG A 142 22.54 -26.86 -68.25
CA ARG A 142 23.54 -27.73 -68.90
C ARG A 142 22.95 -29.07 -69.30
N GLY A 143 22.16 -29.72 -68.43
CA GLY A 143 21.46 -30.96 -68.75
C GLY A 143 20.48 -30.81 -69.92
N ALA A 144 19.69 -29.73 -69.94
CA ALA A 144 18.75 -29.44 -71.03
C ALA A 144 19.46 -29.18 -72.38
N GLN A 145 20.60 -28.48 -72.37
CA GLN A 145 21.42 -28.27 -73.57
C GLN A 145 21.95 -29.59 -74.14
N LEU A 146 22.46 -30.50 -73.29
CA LEU A 146 22.94 -31.82 -73.71
C LEU A 146 21.81 -32.69 -74.27
N ALA A 147 20.62 -32.64 -73.66
CA ALA A 147 19.45 -33.34 -74.19
C ALA A 147 19.01 -32.78 -75.55
N GLY A 148 19.09 -31.46 -75.74
CA GLY A 148 18.79 -30.80 -77.01
C GLY A 148 19.76 -31.16 -78.13
N THR A 149 21.07 -31.18 -77.85
CA THR A 149 22.10 -31.54 -78.85
C THR A 149 22.07 -33.02 -79.22
N ALA A 150 21.79 -33.91 -78.25
CA ALA A 150 21.57 -35.33 -78.53
C ALA A 150 20.35 -35.57 -79.45
N ARG A 151 19.25 -34.82 -79.23
CA ARG A 151 18.04 -34.92 -80.06
C ARG A 151 18.23 -34.34 -81.47
N GLY A 152 19.01 -33.26 -81.60
CA GLY A 152 19.33 -32.65 -82.90
C GLY A 152 20.26 -33.47 -83.79
N ARG A 153 21.07 -34.36 -83.20
CA ARG A 153 22.06 -35.17 -83.94
C ARG A 153 21.54 -36.55 -84.38
N GLY A 154 20.37 -36.98 -83.89
CA GLY A 154 19.73 -38.26 -84.26
C GLY A 154 18.79 -38.22 -85.48
N GLY A 155 18.53 -37.05 -86.07
CA GLY A 155 17.51 -36.87 -87.13
C GLY A 155 18.02 -36.86 -88.58
N ARG A 156 19.30 -37.16 -88.83
CA ARG A 156 19.91 -37.01 -90.17
C ARG A 156 20.66 -38.27 -90.63
N ALA A 157 20.00 -39.42 -90.58
CA ALA A 157 20.46 -40.66 -91.21
C ALA A 157 19.23 -41.42 -91.74
N GLY A 158 18.80 -41.14 -92.97
CA GLY A 158 17.63 -41.81 -93.55
C GLY A 158 17.07 -41.16 -94.82
N VAL A 159 17.93 -40.74 -95.75
CA VAL A 159 17.55 -40.50 -97.16
C VAL A 159 18.74 -40.95 -98.00
N ARG A 160 18.60 -42.12 -98.64
CA ARG A 160 19.31 -42.59 -99.86
C ARG A 160 18.88 -44.03 -100.11
N GLY A 161 18.35 -44.29 -101.31
CA GLY A 161 18.04 -45.62 -101.82
C GLY A 161 16.61 -45.70 -102.30
#